data_AF-Q6SEB2-F1
#
_entry.id   AF-Q6SEB2-F1
#
_cell.length_a   1.000
_cell.length_b   1.000
_cell.length_c   1.000
_cell.angle_alpha   90.00
_cell.angle_beta   90.00
_cell.angle_gamma   90.00
#
_symmetry.space_group_name_H-M   'P 1'
#
loop_
_entity.id
_entity.type
_entity.pdbx_description
1 polymer ?
#
loop_
_entity_poly.entity_id
_entity_poly.type
_entity_poly.pdbx_seq_one_letter_code
_entity_poly.pdbx_strand_id
1 'polypeptide(L)'
;MMKSDIKIDQIRLNIPYENLNMEKFLNNEIPEEVIVVDRIFHFLKIFDTYSQSYGHNGYTDSFEFGGENGKISVMYNRNRKDMGILIDFTATGKSLYENLAQLYSIKIDWKVLITSVCNQYSGHVSRIDIATDLIDYGFSVNTISQSLQQGKYVFLNMIGNRIDRKRYKAIGDMDNVQTLYVGSRKSDAFLRIYDKKVEQLRADGMYRSIALSCNDWIRVEAEFKHRLAKKIGQLITNYEGDNIYPYLLSCVLERWSLVIEEKELNAK
;
A
#
# COMPACT_ATOMS: atom_id res chain seq x y z
N MET A 1 -1.09 -14.50 21.31
CA MET A 1 -0.41 -13.44 20.55
C MET A 1 -0.92 -13.53 19.11
N MET A 2 -1.77 -12.60 18.67
CA MET A 2 -2.14 -12.54 17.25
C MET A 2 -0.88 -12.17 16.45
N LYS A 3 -0.64 -12.91 15.38
CA LYS A 3 0.57 -12.82 14.55
C LYS A 3 0.56 -11.46 13.83
N SER A 4 1.67 -10.72 13.87
CA SER A 4 1.82 -9.53 13.02
C SER A 4 1.94 -9.98 11.57
N ASP A 5 0.87 -9.82 10.80
CA ASP A 5 0.87 -10.21 9.40
C ASP A 5 1.30 -9.02 8.52
N ILE A 6 2.28 -9.27 7.65
CA ILE A 6 2.71 -8.33 6.62
C ILE A 6 1.69 -8.38 5.49
N LYS A 7 1.27 -7.22 4.98
CA LYS A 7 0.31 -7.12 3.87
C LYS A 7 0.65 -5.99 2.92
N ILE A 8 0.11 -6.10 1.70
CA ILE A 8 -0.06 -4.96 0.81
C ILE A 8 -1.28 -4.20 1.30
N ASP A 9 -1.12 -2.94 1.68
CA ASP A 9 -2.23 -2.07 2.12
C ASP A 9 -2.80 -1.30 0.94
N GLN A 10 -1.94 -0.68 0.12
CA GLN A 10 -2.32 0.03 -1.12
C GLN A 10 -1.46 -0.46 -2.29
N ILE A 11 -2.00 -0.47 -3.52
CA ILE A 11 -1.19 -0.72 -4.71
C ILE A 11 -1.70 0.06 -5.93
N ARG A 12 -0.77 0.57 -6.74
CA ARG A 12 -1.05 1.14 -8.06
C ARG A 12 -0.26 0.43 -9.13
N LEU A 13 -0.96 0.07 -10.19
CA LEU A 13 -0.44 -0.65 -11.34
C LEU A 13 -0.65 0.19 -12.59
N ASN A 14 0.24 0.06 -13.57
CA ASN A 14 0.13 0.77 -14.83
C ASN A 14 0.36 -0.16 -16.01
N ILE A 15 -0.52 -0.08 -17.01
CA ILE A 15 -0.43 -0.84 -18.26
C ILE A 15 -0.21 0.14 -19.42
N PRO A 16 0.83 -0.02 -20.25
CA PRO A 16 1.03 0.76 -21.46
C PRO A 16 -0.10 0.59 -22.48
N TYR A 17 -0.48 1.67 -23.16
CA TYR A 17 -1.54 1.68 -24.18
C TYR A 17 -1.26 0.77 -25.38
N GLU A 18 0.01 0.58 -25.73
CA GLU A 18 0.44 -0.29 -26.84
C GLU A 18 -0.02 -1.74 -26.69
N ASN A 19 -0.33 -2.16 -25.46
CA ASN A 19 -0.81 -3.51 -25.13
C ASN A 19 -2.35 -3.63 -25.10
N LEU A 20 -3.09 -2.59 -25.52
CA LEU A 20 -4.54 -2.66 -25.71
C LEU A 20 -4.97 -3.42 -26.97
N ASN A 21 -4.09 -3.51 -27.98
CA ASN A 21 -4.41 -4.02 -29.31
C ASN A 21 -4.58 -5.55 -29.41
N MET A 22 -4.75 -6.26 -28.30
CA MET A 22 -4.84 -7.72 -28.30
C MET A 22 -6.21 -8.28 -28.72
N GLU A 23 -7.25 -7.46 -28.93
CA GLU A 23 -8.50 -7.87 -29.61
C GLU A 23 -9.44 -6.68 -29.80
N LYS A 24 -10.14 -6.61 -30.95
CA LYS A 24 -11.20 -5.61 -31.18
C LYS A 24 -12.44 -5.98 -30.36
N PHE A 25 -12.81 -5.12 -29.41
CA PHE A 25 -14.01 -5.32 -28.59
C PHE A 25 -15.26 -4.78 -29.29
N LEU A 26 -16.35 -5.54 -29.20
CA LEU A 26 -17.66 -5.25 -29.82
C LEU A 26 -18.66 -4.59 -28.84
N ASN A 27 -18.22 -4.16 -27.65
CA ASN A 27 -19.12 -3.64 -26.63
C ASN A 27 -18.89 -2.14 -26.41
N ASN A 28 -19.92 -1.31 -26.69
CA ASN A 28 -19.80 0.15 -26.71
C ASN A 28 -19.95 0.82 -25.33
N GLU A 29 -20.38 0.09 -24.30
CA GLU A 29 -20.64 0.67 -22.97
C GLU A 29 -19.42 0.68 -22.04
N ILE A 30 -18.54 -0.32 -22.19
CA ILE A 30 -17.34 -0.46 -21.37
C ILE A 30 -16.10 -0.07 -22.19
N PRO A 31 -15.29 0.90 -21.74
CA PRO A 31 -14.07 1.30 -22.43
C PRO A 31 -13.08 0.13 -22.62
N GLU A 32 -12.37 0.08 -23.74
CA GLU A 32 -11.35 -0.95 -24.01
C GLU A 32 -10.28 -1.02 -22.91
N GLU A 33 -9.94 0.13 -22.33
CA GLU A 33 -9.00 0.26 -21.23
C GLU A 33 -9.46 -0.51 -19.99
N VAL A 34 -10.76 -0.51 -19.73
CA VAL A 34 -11.38 -1.21 -18.60
C VAL A 34 -11.48 -2.70 -18.89
N ILE A 35 -11.81 -3.10 -20.13
CA ILE A 35 -11.92 -4.51 -20.51
C ILE A 35 -10.57 -5.23 -20.34
N VAL A 36 -9.46 -4.59 -20.73
CA VAL A 36 -8.12 -5.17 -20.55
C VAL A 36 -7.80 -5.38 -19.07
N VAL A 37 -8.13 -4.41 -18.22
CA VAL A 37 -7.94 -4.55 -16.76
C VAL A 37 -8.85 -5.65 -16.19
N ASP A 38 -10.09 -5.74 -16.65
CA ASP A 38 -11.05 -6.74 -16.20
C ASP A 38 -10.62 -8.18 -16.50
N ARG A 39 -9.87 -8.41 -17.59
CA ARG A 39 -9.29 -9.74 -17.88
C ARG A 39 -8.32 -10.22 -16.80
N ILE A 40 -7.68 -9.29 -16.08
CA ILE A 40 -6.70 -9.59 -15.03
C ILE A 40 -7.38 -9.70 -13.67
N PHE A 41 -8.29 -8.75 -13.37
CA PHE A 41 -8.84 -8.60 -12.03
C PHE A 41 -10.30 -9.01 -11.88
N HIS A 42 -11.02 -9.31 -12.96
CA HIS A 42 -12.43 -9.71 -12.95
C HIS A 42 -13.35 -8.73 -12.20
N PHE A 43 -13.06 -7.43 -12.29
CA PHE A 43 -13.82 -6.40 -11.60
C PHE A 43 -15.30 -6.39 -11.97
N LEU A 44 -15.65 -6.54 -13.25
CA LEU A 44 -17.04 -6.58 -13.72
C LEU A 44 -17.82 -7.79 -13.20
N LYS A 45 -17.11 -8.85 -12.79
CA LYS A 45 -17.72 -10.02 -12.12
C LYS A 45 -17.80 -9.84 -10.60
N ILE A 46 -16.82 -9.15 -10.01
CA ILE A 46 -16.68 -9.02 -8.55
C ILE A 46 -17.51 -7.86 -8.00
N PHE A 47 -17.69 -6.80 -8.78
CA PHE A 47 -18.39 -5.60 -8.36
C PHE A 47 -19.73 -5.48 -9.06
N ASP A 48 -20.79 -5.34 -8.27
CA ASP A 48 -22.14 -5.10 -8.76
C ASP A 48 -22.38 -3.62 -9.14
N THR A 49 -21.48 -2.72 -8.70
CA THR A 49 -21.58 -1.28 -8.95
C THR A 49 -20.29 -0.73 -9.54
N TYR A 50 -20.46 0.03 -10.61
CA TYR A 50 -19.40 0.84 -11.20
C TYR A 50 -19.96 2.16 -11.75
N SER A 51 -19.09 3.15 -11.91
CA SER A 51 -19.46 4.46 -12.43
C SER A 51 -18.32 5.09 -13.24
N GLN A 52 -18.65 5.92 -14.21
CA GLN A 52 -17.68 6.76 -14.90
C GLN A 52 -17.53 8.11 -14.18
N SER A 53 -16.30 8.59 -14.07
CA SER A 53 -15.95 9.87 -13.45
C SER A 53 -14.76 10.53 -14.15
N TYR A 54 -14.39 11.74 -13.72
CA TYR A 54 -13.20 12.41 -14.22
C TYR A 54 -11.94 11.86 -13.57
N GLY A 55 -10.90 11.61 -14.38
CA GLY A 55 -9.59 11.22 -13.90
C GLY A 55 -8.87 12.31 -13.09
N HIS A 56 -7.67 12.03 -12.62
CA HIS A 56 -6.84 13.04 -11.96
C HIS A 56 -5.36 12.85 -12.33
N ASN A 57 -4.48 13.77 -11.95
CA ASN A 57 -3.03 13.71 -12.26
C ASN A 57 -2.71 13.54 -13.77
N GLY A 58 -3.53 14.15 -14.64
CA GLY A 58 -3.37 14.10 -16.10
C GLY A 58 -4.20 13.03 -16.81
N TYR A 59 -4.82 12.10 -16.08
CA TYR A 59 -5.87 11.24 -16.60
C TYR A 59 -7.17 12.04 -16.77
N THR A 60 -7.86 11.85 -17.89
CA THR A 60 -9.12 12.56 -18.20
C THR A 60 -10.34 11.74 -17.84
N ASP A 61 -10.21 10.42 -17.89
CA ASP A 61 -11.29 9.47 -17.73
C ASP A 61 -10.97 8.50 -16.59
N SER A 62 -11.99 8.12 -15.83
CA SER A 62 -11.91 7.17 -14.73
C SER A 62 -13.14 6.26 -14.74
N PHE A 63 -12.89 4.96 -14.62
CA PHE A 63 -13.92 3.96 -14.41
C PHE A 63 -13.74 3.38 -13.00
N GLU A 64 -14.72 3.63 -12.14
CA GLU A 64 -14.64 3.38 -10.72
C GLU A 64 -15.50 2.18 -10.34
N PHE A 65 -14.90 1.22 -9.63
CA PHE A 65 -15.57 0.05 -9.07
C PHE A 65 -15.74 0.20 -7.57
N GLY A 66 -16.90 -0.20 -7.06
CA GLY A 66 -17.26 -0.07 -5.64
C GLY A 66 -18.06 1.20 -5.34
N GLY A 67 -17.82 1.82 -4.19
CA GLY A 67 -18.60 2.96 -3.67
C GLY A 67 -18.03 3.53 -2.38
N GLU A 68 -18.89 3.96 -1.45
CA GLU A 68 -18.48 4.60 -0.19
C GLU A 68 -17.58 3.72 0.69
N ASN A 69 -17.79 2.40 0.66
CA ASN A 69 -17.05 1.43 1.49
C ASN A 69 -15.68 1.04 0.95
N GLY A 70 -15.30 1.54 -0.24
CA GLY A 70 -14.06 1.17 -0.89
C GLY A 70 -14.16 1.38 -2.39
N LYS A 71 -13.09 1.93 -2.97
CA LYS A 71 -13.05 2.28 -4.38
C LYS A 71 -11.77 1.82 -5.06
N ILE A 72 -11.93 1.22 -6.23
CA ILE A 72 -10.85 0.95 -7.19
C ILE A 72 -11.12 1.80 -8.43
N SER A 73 -10.08 2.37 -9.01
CA SER A 73 -10.22 3.25 -10.18
C SER A 73 -9.32 2.77 -11.32
N VAL A 74 -9.89 2.65 -12.52
CA VAL A 74 -9.17 2.46 -13.77
C VAL A 74 -9.18 3.78 -14.52
N MET A 75 -8.04 4.46 -14.54
CA MET A 75 -7.90 5.80 -15.10
C MET A 75 -7.05 5.78 -16.36
N TYR A 76 -7.46 6.57 -17.35
CA TYR A 76 -6.80 6.59 -18.65
C TYR A 76 -6.99 7.96 -19.34
N ASN A 77 -6.14 8.26 -20.31
CA ASN A 77 -6.26 9.45 -21.17
C ASN A 77 -5.88 9.10 -22.60
N ARG A 78 -6.88 9.08 -23.50
CA ARG A 78 -6.70 8.67 -24.90
C ARG A 78 -5.82 9.63 -25.70
N ASN A 79 -5.70 10.88 -25.26
CA ASN A 79 -4.84 11.90 -25.86
C ASN A 79 -3.41 11.87 -25.31
N ARG A 80 -3.16 11.14 -24.21
CA ARG A 80 -1.86 11.01 -23.53
C ARG A 80 -1.53 9.55 -23.29
N LYS A 81 -1.44 8.78 -24.38
CA LYS A 81 -1.14 7.34 -24.36
C LYS A 81 0.19 7.00 -23.66
N ASP A 82 1.12 7.96 -23.61
CA ASP A 82 2.39 7.89 -22.86
C ASP A 82 2.19 7.66 -21.36
N MET A 83 1.05 8.05 -20.79
CA MET A 83 0.73 7.85 -19.38
C MET A 83 0.31 6.41 -19.06
N GLY A 84 -0.11 5.63 -20.05
CA GLY A 84 -0.68 4.30 -19.83
C GLY A 84 -2.08 4.32 -19.21
N ILE A 85 -2.49 3.19 -18.67
CA ILE A 85 -3.75 2.95 -17.94
C ILE A 85 -3.37 2.70 -16.49
N LEU A 86 -3.84 3.55 -15.58
CA LEU A 86 -3.57 3.45 -14.15
C LEU A 86 -4.69 2.69 -13.46
N ILE A 87 -4.32 1.67 -12.68
CA ILE A 87 -5.21 0.91 -11.81
C ILE A 87 -4.85 1.29 -10.38
N ASP A 88 -5.73 1.99 -9.67
CA ASP A 88 -5.51 2.46 -8.29
C ASP A 88 -6.39 1.67 -7.32
N PHE A 89 -5.74 0.79 -6.55
CA PHE A 89 -6.35 0.15 -5.39
C PHE A 89 -6.05 0.98 -4.15
N THR A 90 -7.04 1.74 -3.67
CA THR A 90 -7.00 2.33 -2.33
C THR A 90 -6.98 1.22 -1.26
N ALA A 91 -6.60 1.54 -0.02
CA ALA A 91 -6.58 0.52 1.03
C ALA A 91 -7.95 -0.13 1.28
N THR A 92 -9.00 0.69 1.35
CA THR A 92 -10.38 0.20 1.50
C THR A 92 -10.89 -0.47 0.23
N GLY A 93 -10.55 0.03 -0.96
CA GLY A 93 -10.89 -0.61 -2.23
C GLY A 93 -10.25 -1.98 -2.41
N LYS A 94 -8.98 -2.14 -1.99
CA LYS A 94 -8.27 -3.41 -1.97
C LYS A 94 -8.97 -4.41 -1.04
N SER A 95 -9.24 -4.02 0.21
CA SER A 95 -9.93 -4.90 1.16
C SER A 95 -11.33 -5.29 0.67
N LEU A 96 -12.07 -4.35 0.08
CA LEU A 96 -13.37 -4.64 -0.52
C LEU A 96 -13.24 -5.66 -1.67
N TYR A 97 -12.28 -5.49 -2.56
CA TYR A 97 -12.00 -6.42 -3.65
C TYR A 97 -11.67 -7.83 -3.15
N GLU A 98 -10.78 -7.95 -2.17
CA GLU A 98 -10.40 -9.25 -1.59
C GLU A 98 -11.60 -9.96 -0.95
N ASN A 99 -12.42 -9.22 -0.20
CA ASN A 99 -13.62 -9.76 0.45
C ASN A 99 -14.66 -10.22 -0.59
N LEU A 100 -14.97 -9.39 -1.59
CA LEU A 100 -15.93 -9.73 -2.64
C LEU A 100 -15.43 -10.90 -3.49
N ALA A 101 -14.16 -10.91 -3.87
CA ALA A 101 -13.56 -12.02 -4.60
C ALA A 101 -13.70 -13.34 -3.82
N GLN A 102 -13.47 -13.32 -2.50
CA GLN A 102 -13.69 -14.49 -1.65
C GLN A 102 -15.15 -14.96 -1.66
N LEU A 103 -16.13 -14.05 -1.58
CA LEU A 103 -17.56 -14.40 -1.67
C LEU A 103 -17.90 -15.06 -3.00
N TYR A 104 -17.29 -14.59 -4.10
CA TYR A 104 -17.43 -15.18 -5.43
C TYR A 104 -16.53 -16.39 -5.68
N SER A 105 -15.84 -16.91 -4.65
CA SER A 105 -14.89 -18.03 -4.74
C SER A 105 -13.75 -17.80 -5.76
N ILE A 106 -13.38 -16.54 -5.97
CA ILE A 106 -12.25 -16.14 -6.82
C ILE A 106 -11.03 -16.01 -5.90
N LYS A 107 -10.04 -16.88 -6.11
CA LYS A 107 -8.78 -16.83 -5.36
C LYS A 107 -7.95 -15.63 -5.82
N ILE A 108 -7.68 -14.71 -4.90
CA ILE A 108 -6.76 -13.59 -5.14
C ILE A 108 -5.34 -13.99 -4.74
N ASP A 109 -4.42 -13.86 -5.69
CA ASP A 109 -2.99 -14.00 -5.47
C ASP A 109 -2.28 -12.77 -6.03
N TRP A 110 -1.80 -11.91 -5.14
CA TRP A 110 -1.14 -10.66 -5.53
C TRP A 110 0.15 -10.87 -6.32
N LYS A 111 0.89 -11.97 -6.09
CA LYS A 111 2.08 -12.29 -6.90
C LYS A 111 1.65 -12.54 -8.33
N VAL A 112 0.61 -13.35 -8.53
CA VAL A 112 0.07 -13.67 -9.87
C VAL A 112 -0.45 -12.41 -10.55
N LEU A 113 -1.29 -11.62 -9.88
CA LEU A 113 -1.87 -10.39 -10.45
C LEU A 113 -0.80 -9.36 -10.85
N ILE A 114 0.20 -9.13 -9.99
CA ILE A 114 1.32 -8.24 -10.30
C ILE A 114 2.15 -8.79 -11.45
N THR A 115 2.38 -10.10 -11.49
CA THR A 115 3.14 -10.77 -12.56
C THR A 115 2.40 -10.68 -13.90
N SER A 116 1.08 -10.85 -13.93
CA SER A 116 0.27 -10.65 -15.12
C SER A 116 0.45 -9.23 -15.66
N VAL A 117 0.28 -8.20 -14.82
CA VAL A 117 0.47 -6.81 -15.26
C VAL A 117 1.90 -6.58 -15.78
N CYS A 118 2.91 -6.95 -15.01
CA CYS A 118 4.31 -6.64 -15.33
C CYS A 118 4.83 -7.43 -16.54
N ASN A 119 4.56 -8.73 -16.63
CA ASN A 119 5.17 -9.60 -17.64
C ASN A 119 4.28 -9.78 -18.88
N GLN A 120 2.96 -9.94 -18.71
CA GLN A 120 2.05 -10.19 -19.85
C GLN A 120 1.65 -8.89 -20.55
N TYR A 121 1.51 -7.80 -19.79
CA TYR A 121 1.08 -6.50 -20.33
C TYR A 121 2.21 -5.46 -20.32
N SER A 122 3.47 -5.88 -20.11
CA SER A 122 4.65 -5.01 -20.01
C SER A 122 4.44 -3.80 -19.07
N GLY A 123 3.59 -3.99 -18.07
CA GLY A 123 3.21 -2.97 -17.11
C GLY A 123 4.23 -2.83 -15.99
N HIS A 124 3.84 -2.08 -14.97
CA HIS A 124 4.65 -1.94 -13.77
C HIS A 124 3.83 -1.53 -12.55
N VAL A 125 4.39 -1.79 -11.37
CA VAL A 125 3.92 -1.23 -10.11
C VAL A 125 4.41 0.22 -9.99
N SER A 126 3.48 1.17 -9.89
CA SER A 126 3.79 2.60 -9.76
C SER A 126 3.75 3.10 -8.31
N ARG A 127 2.99 2.39 -7.45
CA ARG A 127 2.97 2.55 -5.99
C ARG A 127 2.68 1.21 -5.31
N ILE A 128 3.29 0.96 -4.16
CA ILE A 128 2.93 -0.14 -3.28
C ILE A 128 3.17 0.29 -1.83
N ASP A 129 2.15 0.15 -0.99
CA ASP A 129 2.23 0.44 0.43
C ASP A 129 2.23 -0.91 1.17
N ILE A 130 3.28 -1.16 1.95
CA ILE A 130 3.46 -2.39 2.72
C ILE A 130 3.20 -2.07 4.18
N ALA A 131 2.27 -2.79 4.81
CA ALA A 131 1.86 -2.55 6.18
C ALA A 131 2.02 -3.79 7.06
N THR A 132 2.20 -3.54 8.35
CA THR A 132 1.98 -4.52 9.40
C THR A 132 1.24 -3.89 10.58
N ASP A 133 0.35 -4.69 11.17
CA ASP A 133 -0.44 -4.31 12.33
C ASP A 133 0.15 -4.98 13.58
N LEU A 134 0.48 -4.14 14.58
CA LEU A 134 0.98 -4.54 15.88
C LEU A 134 -0.15 -4.28 16.89
N ILE A 135 -0.91 -5.35 17.19
CA ILE A 135 -2.09 -5.30 18.08
C ILE A 135 -1.75 -5.94 19.42
N ASP A 136 -2.00 -5.22 20.51
CA ASP A 136 -1.70 -5.65 21.89
C ASP A 136 -0.22 -5.96 22.13
N TYR A 137 0.66 -5.11 21.60
CA TYR A 137 2.12 -5.23 21.76
C TYR A 137 2.64 -4.44 22.97
N GLY A 138 1.80 -3.67 23.67
CA GLY A 138 2.14 -3.03 24.94
C GLY A 138 3.02 -1.79 24.82
N PHE A 139 3.06 -1.14 23.66
CA PHE A 139 3.73 0.14 23.47
C PHE A 139 2.88 1.10 22.63
N SER A 140 3.23 2.39 22.67
CA SER A 140 2.53 3.45 21.94
C SER A 140 3.47 4.16 20.94
N VAL A 141 2.88 4.84 19.96
CA VAL A 141 3.65 5.73 19.05
C VAL A 141 4.34 6.84 19.84
N ASN A 142 3.72 7.32 20.91
CA ASN A 142 4.30 8.31 21.82
C ASN A 142 5.60 7.80 22.47
N THR A 143 5.59 6.56 22.98
CA THR A 143 6.77 5.92 23.57
C THR A 143 7.91 5.76 22.56
N ILE A 144 7.60 5.39 21.31
CA ILE A 144 8.58 5.32 20.21
C ILE A 144 9.17 6.71 19.93
N SER A 145 8.32 7.72 19.80
CA SER A 145 8.72 9.09 19.50
C SER A 145 9.63 9.67 20.60
N GLN A 146 9.26 9.52 21.87
CA GLN A 146 10.08 9.96 23.00
C GLN A 146 11.44 9.25 23.04
N SER A 147 11.47 7.94 22.79
CA SER A 147 12.72 7.18 22.72
C SER A 147 13.63 7.64 21.59
N LEU A 148 13.08 8.01 20.43
CA LEU A 148 13.83 8.60 19.31
C LEU A 148 14.38 9.99 19.66
N GLN A 149 13.59 10.84 20.33
CA GLN A 149 14.02 12.17 20.77
C GLN A 149 15.17 12.09 21.78
N GLN A 150 15.05 11.19 22.77
CA GLN A 150 16.08 10.90 23.76
C GLN A 150 17.32 10.20 23.17
N GLY A 151 17.22 9.68 21.95
CA GLY A 151 18.30 8.93 21.29
C GLY A 151 18.50 7.52 21.80
N LYS A 152 17.53 6.99 22.55
CA LYS A 152 17.46 5.58 22.93
C LYS A 152 17.13 4.69 21.74
N TYR A 153 16.34 5.19 20.80
CA TYR A 153 16.08 4.52 19.52
C TYR A 153 16.68 5.30 18.36
N VAL A 154 17.03 4.58 17.30
CA VAL A 154 17.42 5.15 16.00
C VAL A 154 16.87 4.32 14.86
N PHE A 155 16.61 4.96 13.72
CA PHE A 155 16.42 4.23 12.47
C PHE A 155 17.75 4.06 11.76
N LEU A 156 18.00 2.85 11.27
CA LEU A 156 19.10 2.50 10.39
C LEU A 156 18.58 2.22 8.98
N ASN A 157 19.42 2.45 7.97
CA ASN A 157 19.23 1.94 6.61
C ASN A 157 19.89 0.55 6.44
N MET A 158 19.77 -0.05 5.24
CA MET A 158 20.31 -1.39 4.94
C MET A 158 21.79 -1.58 5.28
N ILE A 159 22.60 -0.53 5.16
CA ILE A 159 24.05 -0.60 5.41
C ILE A 159 24.42 -0.22 6.85
N GLY A 160 23.43 -0.11 7.74
CA GLY A 160 23.63 0.19 9.16
C GLY A 160 23.85 1.66 9.48
N ASN A 161 23.72 2.57 8.51
CA ASN A 161 23.88 4.00 8.76
C ASN A 161 22.61 4.59 9.39
N ARG A 162 22.80 5.46 10.38
CA ARG A 162 21.70 6.21 11.00
C ARG A 162 21.00 7.10 9.98
N ILE A 163 19.67 7.08 10.03
CA ILE A 163 18.83 8.06 9.36
C ILE A 163 18.86 9.35 10.18
N ASP A 164 19.10 10.48 9.51
CA ASP A 164 19.13 11.80 10.16
C ASP A 164 17.76 12.10 10.82
N ARG A 165 17.80 12.57 12.07
CA ARG A 165 16.61 12.97 12.85
C ARG A 165 15.78 14.04 12.17
N LYS A 166 16.37 14.88 11.30
CA LYS A 166 15.64 15.87 10.48
C LYS A 166 14.63 15.24 9.54
N ARG A 167 14.75 13.93 9.26
CA ARG A 167 13.79 13.16 8.47
C ARG A 167 12.62 12.65 9.30
N TYR A 168 12.65 12.79 10.62
CA TYR A 168 11.56 12.39 11.50
C TYR A 168 10.58 13.54 11.66
N LYS A 169 9.29 13.24 11.60
CA LYS A 169 8.23 14.20 11.91
C LYS A 169 7.17 13.53 12.76
N ALA A 170 7.06 13.96 14.01
CA ALA A 170 5.97 13.59 14.90
C ALA A 170 4.74 14.48 14.65
N ILE A 171 3.56 13.89 14.70
CA ILE A 171 2.25 14.53 14.59
C ILE A 171 1.44 14.16 15.83
N GLY A 172 0.93 15.17 16.51
CA GLY A 172 0.26 15.07 17.80
C GLY A 172 0.51 16.34 18.61
N ASP A 173 0.11 16.34 19.88
CA ASP A 173 0.53 17.35 20.85
C ASP A 173 1.84 16.93 21.55
N MET A 174 2.33 17.77 22.47
CA MET A 174 3.62 17.53 23.15
C MET A 174 3.65 16.21 23.95
N ASP A 175 2.51 15.78 24.49
CA ASP A 175 2.42 14.65 25.41
C ASP A 175 1.81 13.40 24.75
N ASN A 176 1.23 13.55 23.55
CA ASN A 176 0.52 12.50 22.83
C ASN A 176 0.83 12.52 21.32
N VAL A 177 1.97 11.93 20.95
CA VAL A 177 2.28 11.69 19.53
C VAL A 177 1.47 10.50 19.01
N GLN A 178 0.60 10.76 18.03
CA GLN A 178 -0.26 9.76 17.40
C GLN A 178 0.31 9.20 16.10
N THR A 179 1.23 9.93 15.47
CA THR A 179 1.81 9.52 14.19
C THR A 179 3.25 9.99 14.08
N LEU A 180 4.13 9.11 13.62
CA LEU A 180 5.51 9.37 13.31
C LEU A 180 5.75 9.11 11.82
N TYR A 181 6.37 10.08 11.16
CA TYR A 181 6.80 9.97 9.77
C TYR A 181 8.33 9.90 9.69
N VAL A 182 8.84 9.07 8.78
CA VAL A 182 10.27 9.04 8.43
C VAL A 182 10.43 9.22 6.92
N GLY A 183 11.05 10.32 6.52
CA GLY A 183 11.21 10.74 5.13
C GLY A 183 10.14 11.72 4.66
N SER A 184 9.96 11.83 3.35
CA SER A 184 9.04 12.80 2.73
C SER A 184 7.97 12.10 1.90
N ARG A 185 6.73 12.59 1.96
CA ARG A 185 5.67 12.14 1.06
C ARG A 185 5.96 12.45 -0.41
N LYS A 186 6.95 13.29 -0.74
CA LYS A 186 7.34 13.54 -2.13
C LYS A 186 8.42 12.59 -2.64
N SER A 187 9.07 11.81 -1.77
CA SER A 187 10.09 10.84 -2.19
C SER A 187 9.50 9.50 -2.62
N ASP A 188 10.33 8.69 -3.28
CA ASP A 188 9.99 7.32 -3.70
C ASP A 188 9.72 6.36 -2.53
N ALA A 189 10.08 6.73 -1.30
CA ALA A 189 9.95 5.93 -0.09
C ALA A 189 9.55 6.83 1.09
N PHE A 190 8.53 6.42 1.84
CA PHE A 190 8.01 7.15 3.00
C PHE A 190 7.45 6.19 4.04
N LEU A 191 7.88 6.31 5.30
CA LEU A 191 7.40 5.47 6.39
C LEU A 191 6.43 6.24 7.29
N ARG A 192 5.35 5.57 7.69
CA ARG A 192 4.39 6.01 8.71
C ARG A 192 4.33 4.97 9.82
N ILE A 193 4.38 5.43 11.07
CA ILE A 193 4.06 4.64 12.25
C ILE A 193 2.97 5.39 12.99
N TYR A 194 1.79 4.83 13.15
CA TYR A 194 0.66 5.56 13.70
C TYR A 194 -0.28 4.70 14.53
N ASP A 195 -1.03 5.35 15.41
CA ASP A 195 -2.05 4.71 16.22
C ASP A 195 -3.26 4.37 15.35
N LYS A 196 -3.31 3.11 14.91
CA LYS A 196 -4.38 2.59 14.07
C LYS A 196 -5.66 2.37 14.87
N LYS A 197 -5.58 2.14 16.18
CA LYS A 197 -6.75 2.06 17.06
C LYS A 197 -7.53 3.36 17.00
N VAL A 198 -6.87 4.50 17.23
CA VAL A 198 -7.50 5.82 17.17
C VAL A 198 -8.08 6.11 15.79
N GLU A 199 -7.39 5.72 14.72
CA GLU A 199 -7.92 5.86 13.36
C GLU A 199 -9.21 5.04 13.16
N GLN A 200 -9.24 3.79 13.62
CA GLN A 200 -10.36 2.86 13.42
C GLN A 200 -11.52 3.07 14.42
N LEU A 201 -11.31 3.83 15.50
CA LEU A 201 -12.37 4.28 16.40
C LEU A 201 -13.16 5.48 15.85
N ARG A 202 -12.82 6.01 14.67
CA ARG A 202 -13.64 7.01 13.97
C ARG A 202 -14.93 6.38 13.44
N ALA A 203 -15.93 7.21 13.14
CA ALA A 203 -17.25 6.75 12.71
C ALA A 203 -17.18 5.92 11.41
N ASP A 204 -16.23 6.25 10.54
CA ASP A 204 -15.93 5.62 9.26
C ASP A 204 -14.87 4.49 9.34
N GLY A 205 -14.47 4.09 10.55
CA GLY A 205 -13.48 3.03 10.76
C GLY A 205 -14.01 1.64 10.39
N MET A 206 -13.47 1.06 9.31
CA MET A 206 -13.85 -0.28 8.82
C MET A 206 -13.65 -1.40 9.86
N TYR A 207 -12.63 -1.28 10.70
CA TYR A 207 -12.24 -2.29 11.70
C TYR A 207 -12.54 -1.83 13.13
N ARG A 208 -13.61 -1.04 13.32
CA ARG A 208 -14.01 -0.49 14.62
C ARG A 208 -14.20 -1.56 15.69
N SER A 209 -14.74 -2.73 15.34
CA SER A 209 -14.92 -3.85 16.27
C SER A 209 -13.58 -4.34 16.85
N ILE A 210 -12.57 -4.51 16.00
CA ILE A 210 -11.21 -4.88 16.42
C ILE A 210 -10.64 -3.79 17.33
N ALA A 211 -10.75 -2.53 16.92
CA ALA A 211 -10.24 -1.39 17.69
C ALA A 211 -10.88 -1.25 19.08
N LEU A 212 -12.16 -1.62 19.23
CA LEU A 212 -12.84 -1.67 20.54
C LEU A 212 -12.40 -2.84 21.41
N SER A 213 -11.86 -3.90 20.80
CA SER A 213 -11.49 -5.15 21.49
C SER A 213 -10.01 -5.27 21.88
N CYS A 214 -9.12 -4.44 21.32
CA CYS A 214 -7.71 -4.41 21.67
C CYS A 214 -7.38 -3.29 22.65
N ASN A 215 -6.25 -3.38 23.35
CA ASN A 215 -5.68 -2.37 24.23
C ASN A 215 -4.89 -1.33 23.44
N ASP A 216 -4.02 -1.79 22.54
CA ASP A 216 -3.22 -0.95 21.63
C ASP A 216 -3.24 -1.52 20.21
N TRP A 217 -3.11 -0.64 19.22
CA TRP A 217 -2.94 -1.03 17.82
C TRP A 217 -2.12 0.01 17.07
N ILE A 218 -0.88 -0.36 16.77
CA ILE A 218 0.02 0.45 15.96
C ILE A 218 0.11 -0.14 14.57
N ARG A 219 0.01 0.71 13.54
CA ARG A 219 0.37 0.32 12.18
C ARG A 219 1.72 0.90 11.80
N VAL A 220 2.58 0.06 11.26
CA VAL A 220 3.80 0.45 10.54
C VAL A 220 3.53 0.27 9.05
N GLU A 221 3.68 1.33 8.28
CA GLU A 221 3.31 1.37 6.87
C GLU A 221 4.37 2.09 6.03
N ALA A 222 4.95 1.37 5.08
CA ALA A 222 5.97 1.85 4.17
C ALA A 222 5.38 2.05 2.77
N GLU A 223 5.26 3.30 2.36
CA GLU A 223 4.84 3.72 1.01
C GLU A 223 6.05 3.74 0.08
N PHE A 224 5.98 2.99 -1.03
CA PHE A 224 6.96 3.00 -2.11
C PHE A 224 6.32 3.49 -3.40
N LYS A 225 7.03 4.33 -4.17
CA LYS A 225 6.56 4.95 -5.41
C LYS A 225 7.62 4.95 -6.49
N HIS A 226 7.18 5.25 -7.72
CA HIS A 226 8.03 5.52 -8.88
C HIS A 226 9.08 4.43 -9.07
N ARG A 227 10.37 4.77 -9.06
CA ARG A 227 11.49 3.86 -9.31
C ARG A 227 11.53 2.71 -8.30
N LEU A 228 11.21 2.97 -7.03
CA LEU A 228 11.26 1.94 -5.99
C LEU A 228 10.08 0.98 -6.09
N ALA A 229 8.88 1.49 -6.34
CA ALA A 229 7.71 0.64 -6.61
C ALA A 229 7.95 -0.25 -7.84
N LYS A 230 8.50 0.31 -8.93
CA LYS A 230 8.84 -0.44 -10.14
C LYS A 230 9.86 -1.54 -9.85
N LYS A 231 10.91 -1.23 -9.07
CA LYS A 231 11.91 -2.23 -8.63
C LYS A 231 11.24 -3.34 -7.81
N ILE A 232 10.39 -3.00 -6.84
CA ILE A 232 9.66 -3.99 -6.04
C ILE A 232 8.79 -4.88 -6.93
N GLY A 233 8.07 -4.31 -7.90
CA GLY A 233 7.30 -5.07 -8.89
C GLY A 233 8.14 -6.09 -9.65
N GLN A 234 9.29 -5.67 -10.19
CA GLN A 234 10.24 -6.56 -10.89
C GLN A 234 10.81 -7.65 -9.98
N LEU A 235 11.02 -7.34 -8.72
CA LEU A 235 11.52 -8.31 -7.75
C LEU A 235 10.44 -9.34 -7.41
N ILE A 236 9.18 -8.92 -7.24
CA ILE A 236 8.02 -9.82 -7.05
C ILE A 236 7.89 -10.79 -8.24
N THR A 237 8.00 -10.30 -9.47
CA THR A 237 7.86 -11.15 -10.67
C THR A 237 8.98 -12.16 -10.82
N ASN A 238 10.18 -11.85 -10.31
CA ASN A 238 11.35 -12.72 -10.38
C ASN A 238 11.54 -13.58 -9.12
N TYR A 239 10.66 -13.44 -8.12
CA TYR A 239 10.76 -14.19 -6.88
C TYR A 239 10.23 -15.61 -7.08
N GLU A 240 11.07 -16.61 -6.82
CA GLU A 240 10.73 -18.03 -7.03
C GLU A 240 9.72 -18.55 -5.99
N GLY A 241 9.76 -18.03 -4.75
CA GLY A 241 8.86 -18.48 -3.67
C GLY A 241 7.42 -18.03 -3.85
N ASP A 242 6.46 -18.82 -3.38
CA ASP A 242 5.04 -18.50 -3.51
C ASP A 242 4.60 -17.35 -2.60
N ASN A 243 5.16 -17.28 -1.39
CA ASN A 243 4.80 -16.25 -0.40
C ASN A 243 5.72 -15.02 -0.51
N ILE A 244 5.19 -13.95 -1.11
CA ILE A 244 5.93 -12.68 -1.29
C ILE A 244 6.04 -11.83 -0.01
N TYR A 245 5.25 -12.10 1.04
CA TYR A 245 5.15 -11.18 2.18
C TYR A 245 6.42 -11.05 3.04
N PRO A 246 7.17 -12.13 3.34
CA PRO A 246 8.49 -12.01 3.97
C PRO A 246 9.47 -11.18 3.12
N TYR A 247 9.38 -11.30 1.80
CA TYR A 247 10.21 -10.51 0.88
C TYR A 247 9.85 -9.01 0.90
N LEU A 248 8.55 -8.70 0.95
CA LEU A 248 8.07 -7.32 1.12
C LEU A 248 8.56 -6.71 2.44
N LEU A 249 8.59 -7.48 3.52
CA LEU A 249 9.17 -7.03 4.78
C LEU A 249 10.66 -6.71 4.64
N SER A 250 11.43 -7.53 3.92
CA SER A 250 12.84 -7.22 3.64
C SER A 250 13.00 -5.88 2.91
N CYS A 251 12.14 -5.57 1.93
CA CYS A 251 12.15 -4.27 1.25
C CYS A 251 11.92 -3.08 2.21
N VAL A 252 11.10 -3.27 3.25
CA VAL A 252 10.91 -2.27 4.32
C VAL A 252 12.18 -2.14 5.17
N LEU A 253 12.74 -3.25 5.63
CA LEU A 253 13.90 -3.29 6.52
C LEU A 253 15.19 -2.77 5.87
N GLU A 254 15.34 -2.91 4.54
CA GLU A 254 16.42 -2.27 3.77
C GLU A 254 16.41 -0.73 3.90
N ARG A 255 15.28 -0.13 4.25
CA ARG A 255 15.15 1.33 4.33
C ARG A 255 15.03 1.83 5.76
N TRP A 256 14.33 1.08 6.60
CA TRP A 256 14.07 1.48 7.97
C TRP A 256 14.12 0.28 8.89
N SER A 257 15.16 0.21 9.69
CA SER A 257 15.26 -0.68 10.84
C SER A 257 15.29 0.18 12.10
N LEU A 258 14.23 0.11 12.91
CA LEU A 258 14.19 0.78 14.21
C LEU A 258 14.92 -0.10 15.23
N VAL A 259 15.99 0.41 15.84
CA VAL A 259 16.82 -0.34 16.79
C VAL A 259 17.03 0.44 18.08
N ILE A 260 17.37 -0.28 19.14
CA ILE A 260 17.83 0.29 20.40
C ILE A 260 19.28 0.72 20.26
N GLU A 261 19.58 1.92 20.72
CA GLU A 261 20.91 2.50 20.76
C GLU A 261 21.62 2.09 22.06
N GLU A 262 22.59 1.19 21.99
CA GLU A 262 23.31 0.61 23.14
C GLU A 262 24.28 1.56 23.87
N LYS A 263 24.03 2.88 23.87
CA LYS A 263 24.89 3.80 24.63
C LYS A 263 24.70 3.72 26.15
N GLU A 264 23.62 3.09 26.65
CA GLU A 264 23.30 3.00 28.08
C GLU A 264 23.68 1.65 28.75
N LEU A 265 24.14 0.63 28.01
CA LEU A 265 24.54 -0.65 28.63
C LEU A 265 25.93 -0.63 29.28
N ASN A 266 26.77 0.36 28.94
CA ASN A 266 28.12 0.53 29.50
C ASN A 266 28.20 1.59 30.61
N ALA A 267 27.05 2.00 31.17
CA ALA A 267 26.96 3.01 32.22
C ALA A 267 26.26 2.51 33.51
N LYS A 268 26.31 1.20 33.77
CA LYS A 268 25.93 0.60 35.05
C LYS A 268 27.10 -0.15 35.66
#